data_AF-A0A924WDN4-F1
#
_entry.id   AF-A0A924WDN4-F1
#
_cell.length_a   1.000
_cell.length_b   1.000
_cell.length_c   1.000
_cell.angle_alpha   90.00
_cell.angle_beta   90.00
_cell.angle_gamma   90.00
#
_symmetry.space_group_name_H-M   'P 1'
#
loop_
_entity.id
_entity.type
_entity.pdbx_description
1 polymer ?
#
loop_
_entity_poly.entity_id
_entity_poly.type
_entity_poly.pdbx_seq_one_letter_code
_entity_poly.pdbx_strand_id
1 'polypeptide(L)'
;YYRAIARANLAIENIPLVEMDATTRDRLVGECKFLRAYSFYLLVQWFGDLPLITHTLQGDEYYAQTRQPREEVYAQIETDLTDAIAVLKEKNEYAPADLGRVTKGAARGLLAKLYMIKKDWTKAEAQCMDIINSMQYSLLPKYADNFLKVGENGAESVFEIQAVALQTQQAAGPGSSPFNMVQGVRGNPNLGWGFNRPSDNLVISYENGDPRREATVIYVGEILPDGSTQVQDNVEIINERFNQKAWVPAHPGLQDNGPGNIRVIRYSDILLLAAEAKNELNKSGEALPLLNQVRKRARGTNNFILPDVTVTDQTMLREKIYKERRVELAMEQQRWFDLLRWGRAGTVMQAVGKTNFTIGKHELLPIPQTEIDLTSGRITQNPLY
;
A
#
# COMPACT_ATOMS: atom_id res chain seq x y z
N TYR A 1 -7.03 -5.04 12.62
CA TYR A 1 -6.52 -3.68 12.90
C TYR A 1 -6.71 -3.26 14.35
N TYR A 2 -7.90 -3.35 14.97
CA TYR A 2 -8.07 -2.97 16.40
C TYR A 2 -7.15 -3.71 17.38
N ARG A 3 -6.79 -4.98 17.11
CA ARG A 3 -5.72 -5.67 17.88
C ARG A 3 -4.36 -4.98 17.81
N ALA A 4 -3.98 -4.41 16.65
CA ALA A 4 -2.73 -3.67 16.48
C ALA A 4 -2.81 -2.31 17.19
N ILE A 5 -3.96 -1.63 17.11
CA ILE A 5 -4.23 -0.37 17.85
C ILE A 5 -4.11 -0.61 19.35
N ALA A 6 -4.74 -1.66 19.89
CA ALA A 6 -4.65 -1.99 21.32
C ALA A 6 -3.21 -2.26 21.78
N ARG A 7 -2.43 -3.00 20.97
CA ARG A 7 -1.00 -3.24 21.24
C ARG A 7 -0.18 -1.95 21.20
N ALA A 8 -0.47 -1.07 20.24
CA ALA A 8 0.19 0.23 20.14
C ALA A 8 -0.16 1.14 21.33
N ASN A 9 -1.42 1.20 21.75
CA ASN A 9 -1.85 1.98 22.92
C ASN A 9 -1.13 1.50 24.18
N LEU A 10 -1.11 0.19 24.42
CA LEU A 10 -0.39 -0.40 25.55
C LEU A 10 1.10 -0.01 25.52
N ALA A 11 1.75 -0.10 24.36
CA ALA A 11 3.16 0.25 24.23
C ALA A 11 3.41 1.76 24.45
N ILE A 12 2.57 2.63 23.87
CA ILE A 12 2.66 4.09 24.01
C ILE A 12 2.52 4.51 25.47
N GLU A 13 1.64 3.86 26.24
CA GLU A 13 1.42 4.15 27.66
C GLU A 13 2.57 3.63 28.55
N ASN A 14 3.14 2.47 28.23
CA ASN A 14 4.06 1.78 29.14
C ASN A 14 5.55 1.98 28.83
N ILE A 15 5.95 2.17 27.56
CA ILE A 15 7.36 2.42 27.20
C ILE A 15 7.94 3.60 27.99
N PRO A 16 7.22 4.72 28.19
CA PRO A 16 7.75 5.84 28.97
C PRO A 16 8.04 5.55 30.44
N LEU A 17 7.47 4.48 31.00
CA LEU A 17 7.63 4.08 32.40
C LEU A 17 8.87 3.20 32.63
N VAL A 18 9.49 2.71 31.56
CA VAL A 18 10.68 1.86 31.62
C VAL A 18 11.94 2.73 31.61
N GLU A 19 12.86 2.48 32.54
CA GLU A 19 14.16 3.17 32.57
C GLU A 19 15.01 2.76 31.36
N MET A 20 15.23 3.69 30.44
CA MET A 20 16.05 3.53 29.24
C MET A 20 16.54 4.88 28.68
N ASP A 21 17.42 4.84 27.68
CA ASP A 21 17.84 6.01 26.93
C ASP A 21 16.64 6.76 26.29
N ALA A 22 16.62 8.09 26.47
CA ALA A 22 15.49 8.93 26.05
C ALA A 22 15.28 8.91 24.52
N THR A 23 16.36 8.96 23.73
CA THR A 23 16.26 8.91 22.27
C THR A 23 15.68 7.58 21.80
N THR A 24 16.08 6.48 22.43
CA THR A 24 15.54 5.14 22.17
C THR A 24 14.07 5.05 22.56
N ARG A 25 13.71 5.52 23.75
CA ARG A 25 12.31 5.56 24.24
C ARG A 25 11.41 6.32 23.28
N ASP A 26 11.80 7.55 22.92
CA ASP A 26 10.97 8.44 22.11
C ASP A 26 10.79 7.88 20.69
N ARG A 27 11.85 7.30 20.10
CA ARG A 27 11.77 6.57 18.83
C ARG A 27 10.78 5.39 18.91
N LEU A 28 10.86 4.55 19.96
CA LEU A 28 9.96 3.40 20.10
C LEU A 28 8.49 3.82 20.24
N VAL A 29 8.22 4.90 20.96
CA VAL A 29 6.87 5.50 21.04
C VAL A 29 6.44 6.02 19.66
N GLY A 30 7.33 6.69 18.92
CA GLY A 30 7.09 7.15 17.54
C GLY A 30 6.76 5.99 16.57
N GLU A 31 7.48 4.87 16.66
CA GLU A 31 7.20 3.66 15.88
C GLU A 31 5.78 3.12 16.19
N CYS A 32 5.40 3.11 17.47
CA CYS A 32 4.07 2.65 17.89
C CYS A 32 2.95 3.60 17.45
N LYS A 33 3.17 4.93 17.51
CA LYS A 33 2.24 5.93 16.96
C LYS A 33 2.05 5.74 15.44
N PHE A 34 3.13 5.52 14.69
CA PHE A 34 3.02 5.20 13.26
C PHE A 34 2.19 3.94 13.01
N LEU A 35 2.41 2.85 13.76
CA LEU A 35 1.66 1.60 13.58
C LEU A 35 0.16 1.76 13.93
N ARG A 36 -0.15 2.58 14.92
CA ARG A 36 -1.53 2.98 15.26
C ARG A 36 -2.16 3.78 14.14
N ALA A 37 -1.48 4.82 13.65
CA ALA A 37 -1.90 5.64 12.53
C ALA A 37 -2.12 4.81 11.26
N TYR A 38 -1.22 3.88 10.94
CA TYR A 38 -1.36 2.96 9.80
C TYR A 38 -2.59 2.06 9.93
N SER A 39 -2.87 1.55 11.14
CA SER A 39 -4.04 0.73 11.40
C SER A 39 -5.35 1.51 11.27
N PHE A 40 -5.40 2.75 11.79
CA PHE A 40 -6.54 3.64 11.60
C PHE A 40 -6.72 4.03 10.13
N TYR A 41 -5.63 4.37 9.43
CA TYR A 41 -5.63 4.72 8.02
C TYR A 41 -6.23 3.61 7.14
N LEU A 42 -5.90 2.34 7.42
CA LEU A 42 -6.50 1.22 6.70
C LEU A 42 -7.98 1.02 7.05
N LEU A 43 -8.36 1.12 8.32
CA LEU A 43 -9.75 0.96 8.74
C LEU A 43 -10.65 2.04 8.16
N VAL A 44 -10.29 3.31 8.29
CA VAL A 44 -11.14 4.47 7.94
C VAL A 44 -11.45 4.50 6.44
N GLN A 45 -10.53 4.05 5.60
CA GLN A 45 -10.76 3.95 4.16
C GLN A 45 -11.78 2.87 3.78
N TRP A 46 -11.88 1.80 4.57
CA TRP A 46 -12.85 0.73 4.32
C TRP A 46 -14.21 1.00 4.96
N PHE A 47 -14.23 1.57 6.16
CA PHE A 47 -15.45 1.61 6.98
C PHE A 47 -15.99 3.02 7.24
N GLY A 48 -15.27 4.07 6.85
CA GLY A 48 -15.64 5.45 7.13
C GLY A 48 -15.50 5.77 8.62
N ASP A 49 -16.57 6.25 9.24
CA ASP A 49 -16.60 6.61 10.67
C ASP A 49 -16.32 5.38 11.55
N LEU A 50 -15.58 5.52 12.64
CA LEU A 50 -15.04 4.39 13.42
C LEU A 50 -14.86 4.73 14.89
N PRO A 51 -14.88 3.75 15.82
CA PRO A 51 -14.38 3.96 17.18
C PRO A 51 -12.94 4.44 17.21
N LEU A 52 -12.71 5.60 17.84
CA LEU A 52 -11.40 6.23 17.97
C LEU A 52 -10.78 5.87 19.32
N ILE A 53 -10.10 4.73 19.39
CA ILE A 53 -9.52 4.19 20.63
C ILE A 53 -8.02 4.51 20.71
N THR A 54 -7.65 5.47 21.55
CA THR A 54 -6.27 5.99 21.67
C THR A 54 -5.59 5.67 23.00
N HIS A 55 -6.28 4.93 23.87
CA HIS A 55 -5.79 4.39 25.15
C HIS A 55 -6.13 2.90 25.31
N THR A 56 -5.58 2.27 26.34
CA THR A 56 -5.95 0.90 26.72
C THR A 56 -7.33 0.90 27.37
N LEU A 57 -8.30 0.22 26.76
CA LEU A 57 -9.65 0.09 27.29
C LEU A 57 -9.70 -0.79 28.55
N GLN A 58 -10.62 -0.48 29.46
CA GLN A 58 -10.88 -1.22 30.69
C GLN A 58 -12.39 -1.47 30.89
N GLY A 59 -12.73 -2.63 31.47
CA GLY A 59 -14.09 -2.94 31.92
C GLY A 59 -15.18 -2.68 30.86
N ASP A 60 -16.15 -1.83 31.21
CA ASP A 60 -17.30 -1.54 30.34
C ASP A 60 -16.98 -0.68 29.13
N GLU A 61 -15.79 -0.07 29.05
CA GLU A 61 -15.39 0.74 27.89
C GLU A 61 -15.43 -0.10 26.60
N TYR A 62 -15.12 -1.40 26.66
CA TYR A 62 -15.19 -2.30 25.49
C TYR A 62 -16.57 -2.31 24.82
N TYR A 63 -17.65 -2.12 25.59
CA TYR A 63 -19.03 -2.19 25.12
C TYR A 63 -19.69 -0.81 24.93
N ALA A 64 -19.02 0.25 25.40
CA ALA A 64 -19.50 1.63 25.34
C ALA A 64 -19.02 2.39 24.08
N GLN A 65 -18.33 1.72 23.17
CA GLN A 65 -17.74 2.34 21.98
C GLN A 65 -18.81 2.92 21.04
N THR A 66 -18.50 4.11 20.50
CA THR A 66 -19.29 4.79 19.46
C THR A 66 -18.38 5.11 18.28
N ARG A 67 -18.98 5.29 17.10
CA ARG A 67 -18.24 5.72 15.91
C ARG A 67 -18.01 7.22 15.97
N GLN A 68 -16.78 7.65 15.72
CA GLN A 68 -16.43 9.05 15.53
C GLN A 68 -16.38 9.38 14.04
N PRO A 69 -16.74 10.61 13.64
CA PRO A 69 -16.59 11.07 12.27
C PRO A 69 -15.19 10.79 11.72
N ARG A 70 -15.10 10.35 10.46
CA ARG A 70 -13.82 10.04 9.81
C ARG A 70 -12.80 11.20 9.90
N GLU A 71 -13.26 12.44 9.94
CA GLU A 71 -12.38 13.62 10.06
C GLU A 71 -11.65 13.66 11.41
N GLU A 72 -12.25 13.19 12.49
CA GLU A 72 -11.60 13.06 13.79
C GLU A 72 -10.56 11.93 13.79
N VAL A 73 -10.88 10.82 13.12
CA VAL A 73 -9.92 9.73 12.89
C VAL A 73 -8.74 10.22 12.07
N TYR A 74 -8.98 11.02 11.02
CA TYR A 74 -7.92 11.65 10.23
C TYR A 74 -7.06 12.60 11.07
N ALA A 75 -7.66 13.40 11.96
CA ALA A 75 -6.91 14.27 12.85
C ALA A 75 -5.98 13.47 13.78
N GLN A 76 -6.46 12.34 14.34
CA GLN A 76 -5.61 11.47 15.15
C GLN A 76 -4.47 10.83 14.36
N ILE A 77 -4.73 10.38 13.12
CA ILE A 77 -3.70 9.85 12.23
C ILE A 77 -2.66 10.94 11.94
N GLU A 78 -3.09 12.17 11.65
CA GLU A 78 -2.19 13.31 11.43
C GLU A 78 -1.30 13.57 12.65
N THR A 79 -1.89 13.66 13.87
CA THR A 79 -1.14 13.84 15.11
C THR A 79 -0.12 12.72 15.36
N ASP A 80 -0.53 11.45 15.25
CA ASP A 80 0.36 10.32 15.48
C ASP A 80 1.54 10.32 14.49
N LEU A 81 1.29 10.66 13.23
CA LEU A 81 2.34 10.72 12.20
C LEU A 81 3.26 11.92 12.36
N THR A 82 2.75 13.10 12.73
CA THR A 82 3.61 14.27 12.99
C THR A 82 4.51 14.04 14.21
N ASP A 83 3.97 13.43 15.26
CA ASP A 83 4.74 13.07 16.45
C ASP A 83 5.82 12.04 16.13
N ALA A 84 5.48 11.02 15.32
CA ALA A 84 6.44 10.02 14.86
C ALA A 84 7.56 10.67 14.01
N ILE A 85 7.22 11.56 13.08
CA ILE A 85 8.20 12.26 12.22
C ILE A 85 9.23 13.02 13.05
N ALA A 86 8.84 13.59 14.19
CA ALA A 86 9.73 14.37 15.04
C ALA A 86 10.84 13.54 15.72
N VAL A 87 10.64 12.24 15.89
CA VAL A 87 11.53 11.37 16.70
C VAL A 87 12.09 10.16 15.94
N LEU A 88 11.52 9.82 14.79
CA LEU A 88 11.99 8.72 13.95
C LEU A 88 13.27 9.09 13.19
N LYS A 89 14.11 8.07 12.99
CA LYS A 89 15.34 8.16 12.21
C LYS A 89 15.07 8.18 10.70
N GLU A 90 15.99 8.81 9.97
CA GLU A 90 16.12 8.63 8.53
C GLU A 90 16.55 7.20 8.18
N LYS A 91 16.37 6.82 6.92
CA LYS A 91 16.62 5.44 6.48
C LYS A 91 18.09 5.01 6.67
N ASN A 92 19.04 5.87 6.31
CA ASN A 92 20.47 5.58 6.40
C ASN A 92 21.02 5.53 7.84
N GLU A 93 20.24 5.95 8.84
CA GLU A 93 20.63 5.92 10.26
C GLU A 93 20.30 4.58 10.94
N TYR A 94 19.56 3.68 10.28
CA TYR A 94 19.31 2.34 10.77
C TYR A 94 20.42 1.38 10.36
N ALA A 95 20.90 0.58 11.32
CA ALA A 95 21.83 -0.49 11.05
C ALA A 95 21.15 -1.61 10.21
N PRO A 96 21.91 -2.44 9.48
CA PRO A 96 21.35 -3.53 8.69
C PRO A 96 20.41 -4.47 9.46
N ALA A 97 20.67 -4.72 10.75
CA ALA A 97 19.85 -5.57 11.61
C ALA A 97 18.50 -4.93 12.01
N ASP A 98 18.36 -3.62 11.84
CA ASP A 98 17.16 -2.84 12.16
C ASP A 98 16.36 -2.43 10.92
N LEU A 99 16.74 -2.92 9.73
CA LEU A 99 15.96 -2.70 8.52
C LEU A 99 14.55 -3.27 8.67
N GLY A 100 13.56 -2.55 8.12
CA GLY A 100 12.14 -2.83 8.31
C GLY A 100 11.48 -2.06 9.46
N ARG A 101 12.26 -1.40 10.34
CA ARG A 101 11.71 -0.41 11.27
C ARG A 101 11.12 0.79 10.54
N VAL A 102 10.20 1.47 11.21
CA VAL A 102 9.58 2.68 10.68
C VAL A 102 10.63 3.80 10.59
N THR A 103 10.73 4.42 9.42
CA THR A 103 11.59 5.59 9.20
C THR A 103 10.76 6.87 9.15
N LYS A 104 11.42 8.04 9.23
CA LYS A 104 10.77 9.32 8.98
C LYS A 104 10.10 9.37 7.60
N GLY A 105 10.76 8.82 6.57
CA GLY A 105 10.18 8.69 5.23
C GLY A 105 8.91 7.84 5.17
N ALA A 106 8.83 6.75 5.94
CA ALA A 106 7.61 5.94 6.06
C ALA A 106 6.43 6.75 6.64
N ALA A 107 6.67 7.46 7.75
CA ALA A 107 5.66 8.30 8.38
C ALA A 107 5.20 9.45 7.46
N ARG A 108 6.14 10.12 6.79
CA ARG A 108 5.84 11.15 5.78
C ARG A 108 5.04 10.59 4.61
N GLY A 109 5.37 9.39 4.12
CA GLY A 109 4.69 8.77 2.99
C GLY A 109 3.24 8.45 3.31
N LEU A 110 2.97 7.94 4.51
CA LEU A 110 1.61 7.69 4.97
C LEU A 110 0.84 8.99 5.21
N LEU A 111 1.51 10.02 5.75
CA LEU A 111 0.91 11.33 5.98
C LEU A 111 0.57 12.04 4.66
N ALA A 112 1.43 11.93 3.64
CA ALA A 112 1.14 12.40 2.28
C ALA A 112 -0.13 11.73 1.74
N LYS A 113 -0.25 10.40 1.86
CA LYS A 113 -1.45 9.67 1.44
C LYS A 113 -2.70 10.14 2.17
N LEU A 114 -2.63 10.42 3.48
CA LEU A 114 -3.74 10.99 4.24
C LEU A 114 -4.16 12.36 3.66
N TYR A 115 -3.19 13.26 3.43
CA TYR A 115 -3.48 14.58 2.87
C TYR A 115 -4.08 14.51 1.46
N MET A 116 -3.67 13.53 0.64
CA MET A 116 -4.29 13.27 -0.66
C MET A 116 -5.76 12.83 -0.55
N ILE A 117 -6.14 12.10 0.51
CA ILE A 117 -7.55 11.78 0.80
C ILE A 117 -8.32 13.02 1.23
N LYS A 118 -7.72 13.85 2.09
CA LYS A 118 -8.29 15.13 2.56
C LYS A 118 -8.31 16.23 1.49
N LYS A 119 -7.71 15.97 0.32
CA LYS A 119 -7.49 16.95 -0.76
C LYS A 119 -6.70 18.18 -0.30
N ASP A 120 -5.87 18.03 0.73
CA ASP A 120 -4.92 19.05 1.17
C ASP A 120 -3.63 18.90 0.35
N TRP A 121 -3.69 19.36 -0.90
CA TRP A 121 -2.62 19.20 -1.87
C TRP A 121 -1.33 19.89 -1.44
N THR A 122 -1.43 21.02 -0.74
CA THR A 122 -0.28 21.77 -0.24
C THR A 122 0.49 20.95 0.79
N LYS A 123 -0.19 20.38 1.78
CA LYS A 123 0.48 19.52 2.76
C LYS A 123 0.96 18.20 2.15
N ALA A 124 0.20 17.61 1.21
CA ALA A 124 0.62 16.41 0.50
C ALA A 124 1.91 16.62 -0.30
N GLU A 125 1.99 17.71 -1.07
CA GLU A 125 3.18 18.12 -1.81
C GLU A 125 4.38 18.26 -0.85
N ALA A 126 4.21 18.98 0.25
CA ALA A 126 5.28 19.19 1.23
C ALA A 126 5.84 17.86 1.77
N GLN A 127 4.98 16.92 2.18
CA GLN A 127 5.43 15.62 2.68
C GLN A 127 6.14 14.78 1.61
N CYS A 128 5.66 14.77 0.37
CA CYS A 128 6.32 14.05 -0.71
C CYS A 128 7.67 14.68 -1.07
N MET A 129 7.74 16.01 -1.13
CA MET A 129 8.97 16.72 -1.46
C MET A 129 10.03 16.58 -0.36
N ASP A 130 9.64 16.54 0.92
CA ASP A 130 10.58 16.25 2.00
C ASP A 130 11.22 14.85 1.85
N ILE A 131 10.46 13.85 1.40
CA ILE A 131 11.01 12.52 1.07
C ILE A 131 11.96 12.59 -0.13
N ILE A 132 11.55 13.25 -1.22
CA ILE A 132 12.35 13.38 -2.45
C ILE A 132 13.68 14.12 -2.16
N ASN A 133 13.61 15.23 -1.42
CA ASN A 133 14.76 16.07 -1.11
C ASN A 133 15.68 15.47 -0.03
N SER A 134 15.21 14.48 0.73
CA SER A 134 16.05 13.75 1.71
C SER A 134 17.18 12.95 1.06
N MET A 135 17.06 12.64 -0.24
CA MET A 135 17.98 11.78 -1.01
C MET A 135 18.18 10.37 -0.41
N GLN A 136 17.26 9.93 0.47
CA GLN A 136 17.28 8.60 1.09
C GLN A 136 16.75 7.49 0.17
N TYR A 137 16.05 7.87 -0.91
CA TYR A 137 15.30 6.96 -1.75
C TYR A 137 15.54 7.24 -3.24
N SER A 138 15.50 6.20 -4.06
CA SER A 138 15.61 6.32 -5.51
C SER A 138 14.84 5.20 -6.22
N LEU A 139 14.49 5.40 -7.49
CA LEU A 139 13.90 4.34 -8.30
C LEU A 139 14.92 3.25 -8.56
N LEU A 140 14.53 1.98 -8.39
CA LEU A 140 15.35 0.86 -8.84
C LEU A 140 15.46 0.87 -10.37
N PRO A 141 16.65 0.63 -10.94
CA PRO A 141 16.84 0.63 -12.40
C PRO A 141 15.95 -0.38 -13.12
N LYS A 142 15.74 -1.56 -12.51
CA LYS A 142 14.83 -2.59 -13.01
C LYS A 142 13.56 -2.57 -12.20
N TYR A 143 12.43 -2.36 -12.86
CA TYR A 143 11.12 -2.29 -12.19
C TYR A 143 10.77 -3.57 -11.43
N ALA A 144 11.04 -4.75 -12.00
CA ALA A 144 10.72 -6.04 -11.41
C ALA A 144 11.46 -6.31 -10.08
N ASP A 145 12.64 -5.73 -9.88
CA ASP A 145 13.44 -5.90 -8.66
C ASP A 145 12.69 -5.42 -7.41
N ASN A 146 11.76 -4.46 -7.56
CA ASN A 146 10.88 -3.99 -6.48
C ASN A 146 10.04 -5.11 -5.83
N PHE A 147 9.82 -6.22 -6.52
CA PHE A 147 8.95 -7.31 -6.09
C PHE A 147 9.74 -8.56 -5.70
N LEU A 148 11.05 -8.56 -5.90
CA LEU A 148 11.96 -9.66 -5.61
C LEU A 148 12.77 -9.41 -4.34
N LYS A 149 13.39 -10.46 -3.80
CA LYS A 149 14.24 -10.37 -2.60
C LYS A 149 15.35 -9.32 -2.72
N VAL A 150 15.92 -9.16 -3.92
CA VAL A 150 16.99 -8.19 -4.19
C VAL A 150 16.56 -6.73 -3.96
N GLY A 151 15.26 -6.42 -4.05
CA GLY A 151 14.72 -5.07 -3.80
C GLY A 151 14.20 -4.85 -2.38
N GLU A 152 14.21 -5.86 -1.51
CA GLU A 152 13.75 -5.72 -0.12
C GLU A 152 14.61 -4.72 0.64
N ASN A 153 13.95 -3.83 1.38
CA ASN A 153 14.53 -2.70 2.11
C ASN A 153 15.45 -1.80 1.23
N GLY A 154 15.45 -1.98 -0.09
CA GLY A 154 16.34 -1.32 -1.04
C GLY A 154 15.96 0.13 -1.32
N ALA A 155 16.63 0.75 -2.29
CA ALA A 155 16.53 2.21 -2.50
C ALA A 155 15.10 2.72 -2.79
N GLU A 156 14.23 1.91 -3.40
CA GLU A 156 12.85 2.31 -3.70
C GLU A 156 11.86 1.97 -2.56
N SER A 157 12.27 1.20 -1.55
CA SER A 157 11.42 0.80 -0.42
C SER A 157 11.33 1.92 0.62
N VAL A 158 10.15 2.53 0.74
CA VAL A 158 9.84 3.56 1.75
C VAL A 158 9.25 2.93 3.00
N PHE A 159 8.30 2.00 2.83
CA PHE A 159 7.78 1.16 3.90
C PHE A 159 7.30 -0.18 3.34
N GLU A 160 7.69 -1.26 4.00
CA GLU A 160 7.29 -2.62 3.64
C GLU A 160 7.08 -3.48 4.89
N ILE A 161 6.10 -4.39 4.80
CA ILE A 161 5.86 -5.40 5.83
C ILE A 161 6.84 -6.53 5.58
N GLN A 162 7.70 -6.78 6.58
CA GLN A 162 8.69 -7.84 6.52
C GLN A 162 8.00 -9.21 6.56
N ALA A 163 8.39 -10.10 5.66
CA ALA A 163 7.94 -11.48 5.60
C ALA A 163 9.15 -12.41 5.67
N VAL A 164 8.97 -13.55 6.33
CA VAL A 164 9.99 -14.60 6.41
C VAL A 164 9.35 -15.95 6.16
N ALA A 165 10.03 -16.76 5.35
CA ALA A 165 9.73 -18.17 5.18
C ALA A 165 10.48 -18.99 6.24
N LEU A 166 9.81 -19.37 7.34
CA LEU A 166 10.43 -20.20 8.38
C LEU A 166 10.20 -21.69 8.08
N GLN A 167 11.26 -22.50 8.09
CA GLN A 167 11.16 -23.96 7.95
C GLN A 167 10.88 -24.61 9.32
N THR A 168 9.66 -24.42 9.84
CA THR A 168 9.21 -25.11 11.07
C THR A 168 8.06 -26.04 10.74
N GLN A 169 8.13 -27.29 11.21
CA GLN A 169 7.21 -28.38 10.82
C GLN A 169 5.74 -28.19 11.24
N GLN A 170 5.38 -27.17 12.04
CA GLN A 170 4.08 -27.15 12.72
C GLN A 170 3.31 -25.82 12.72
N ALA A 171 3.91 -24.69 12.33
CA ALA A 171 3.17 -23.43 12.21
C ALA A 171 3.94 -22.38 11.40
N ALA A 172 3.18 -21.46 10.82
CA ALA A 172 3.66 -20.19 10.32
C ALA A 172 4.13 -19.35 11.54
N GLY A 173 5.45 -19.18 11.71
CA GLY A 173 6.02 -18.43 12.84
C GLY A 173 5.87 -16.90 12.70
N PRO A 174 6.32 -16.11 13.67
CA PRO A 174 6.30 -14.65 13.57
C PRO A 174 6.95 -14.16 12.27
N GLY A 175 6.21 -13.36 11.49
CA GLY A 175 6.65 -12.87 10.18
C GLY A 175 6.28 -13.76 8.99
N SER A 176 5.58 -14.89 9.19
CA SER A 176 4.99 -15.64 8.09
C SER A 176 3.90 -14.84 7.38
N SER A 177 3.84 -14.92 6.05
CA SER A 177 2.83 -14.23 5.25
C SER A 177 2.25 -15.13 4.15
N PRO A 178 0.92 -15.27 4.04
CA PRO A 178 0.31 -16.00 2.93
C PRO A 178 0.33 -15.22 1.60
N PHE A 179 0.85 -13.99 1.57
CA PHE A 179 0.70 -13.06 0.46
C PHE A 179 1.18 -13.63 -0.89
N ASN A 180 2.39 -14.20 -0.93
CA ASN A 180 2.93 -14.83 -2.14
C ASN A 180 2.15 -16.10 -2.51
N MET A 181 1.80 -16.92 -1.51
CA MET A 181 1.07 -18.19 -1.71
C MET A 181 -0.31 -17.96 -2.32
N VAL A 182 -1.11 -17.06 -1.76
CA VAL A 182 -2.49 -16.82 -2.21
C VAL A 182 -2.54 -16.39 -3.68
N GLN A 183 -1.54 -15.63 -4.14
CA GLN A 183 -1.55 -14.97 -5.44
C GLN A 183 -0.59 -15.58 -6.47
N GLY A 184 0.30 -16.46 -6.03
CA GLY A 184 1.26 -17.14 -6.89
C GLY A 184 0.58 -18.01 -7.94
N VAL A 185 1.37 -18.42 -8.93
CA VAL A 185 1.00 -19.42 -9.93
C VAL A 185 0.49 -20.67 -9.21
N ARG A 186 -0.43 -21.42 -9.82
CA ARG A 186 -0.97 -22.64 -9.21
C ARG A 186 -0.09 -23.85 -9.56
N GLY A 187 0.20 -24.72 -8.59
CA GLY A 187 0.83 -26.03 -8.83
C GLY A 187 2.34 -26.08 -8.62
N ASN A 188 3.03 -27.04 -9.23
CA ASN A 188 4.49 -27.19 -9.09
C ASN A 188 5.21 -26.51 -10.27
N PRO A 189 6.31 -25.77 -10.07
CA PRO A 189 7.06 -25.53 -8.82
C PRO A 189 6.57 -24.34 -7.99
N ASN A 190 5.67 -23.50 -8.49
CA ASN A 190 5.20 -22.35 -7.73
C ASN A 190 3.85 -22.67 -7.06
N LEU A 191 3.91 -23.07 -5.79
CA LEU A 191 2.85 -23.68 -4.98
C LEU A 191 1.73 -22.70 -4.54
N GLY A 192 1.40 -21.73 -5.38
CA GLY A 192 0.39 -20.74 -5.08
C GLY A 192 -1.05 -21.23 -5.31
N TRP A 193 -2.02 -20.41 -4.95
CA TRP A 193 -3.45 -20.72 -5.09
C TRP A 193 -4.08 -20.14 -6.37
N GLY A 194 -3.39 -19.22 -7.05
CA GLY A 194 -3.88 -18.59 -8.28
C GLY A 194 -4.95 -17.53 -8.06
N PHE A 195 -5.09 -16.95 -6.86
CA PHE A 195 -6.08 -15.90 -6.58
C PHE A 195 -5.55 -14.50 -6.93
N ASN A 196 -6.45 -13.51 -6.89
CA ASN A 196 -6.16 -12.11 -7.23
C ASN A 196 -5.49 -11.95 -8.62
N ARG A 197 -6.10 -12.56 -9.64
CA ARG A 197 -5.56 -12.56 -11.01
C ARG A 197 -5.75 -11.18 -11.67
N PRO A 198 -4.76 -10.69 -12.44
CA PRO A 198 -4.92 -9.50 -13.28
C PRO A 198 -6.17 -9.61 -14.17
N SER A 199 -6.87 -8.51 -14.43
CA SER A 199 -8.03 -8.50 -15.34
C SER A 199 -7.62 -8.09 -16.76
N ASP A 200 -8.44 -8.43 -17.76
CA ASP A 200 -8.17 -8.00 -19.15
C ASP A 200 -8.12 -6.48 -19.24
N ASN A 201 -9.01 -5.80 -18.51
CA ASN A 201 -9.05 -4.35 -18.43
C ASN A 201 -7.76 -3.74 -17.85
N LEU A 202 -7.06 -4.44 -16.96
CA LEU A 202 -5.73 -4.03 -16.51
C LEU A 202 -4.67 -4.29 -17.59
N VAL A 203 -4.67 -5.48 -18.21
CA VAL A 203 -3.70 -5.86 -19.26
C VAL A 203 -3.73 -4.88 -20.43
N ILE A 204 -4.92 -4.55 -20.95
CA ILE A 204 -5.06 -3.59 -22.07
C ILE A 204 -4.79 -2.14 -21.65
N SER A 205 -4.61 -1.89 -20.35
CA SER A 205 -4.28 -0.55 -19.87
C SER A 205 -2.80 -0.22 -19.98
N TYR A 206 -1.92 -1.18 -20.26
CA TYR A 206 -0.53 -0.86 -20.55
C TYR A 206 -0.38 -0.26 -21.96
N GLU A 207 0.50 0.73 -22.10
CA GLU A 207 0.89 1.23 -23.43
C GLU A 207 1.65 0.14 -24.19
N ASN A 208 1.61 0.16 -25.53
CA ASN A 208 2.30 -0.84 -26.33
C ASN A 208 3.81 -0.81 -26.03
N GLY A 209 4.38 -1.99 -25.76
CA GLY A 209 5.79 -2.14 -25.40
C GLY A 209 6.16 -1.73 -23.97
N ASP A 210 5.20 -1.36 -23.10
CA ASP A 210 5.49 -1.07 -21.69
C ASP A 210 5.99 -2.34 -20.95
N PRO A 211 7.26 -2.38 -20.50
CA PRO A 211 7.83 -3.58 -19.89
C PRO A 211 7.24 -3.90 -18.51
N ARG A 212 6.51 -2.96 -17.89
CA ARG A 212 5.86 -3.21 -16.59
C ARG A 212 4.73 -4.21 -16.69
N ARG A 213 4.14 -4.41 -17.88
CA ARG A 213 3.14 -5.45 -18.12
C ARG A 213 3.70 -6.83 -17.82
N GLU A 214 4.86 -7.14 -18.40
CA GLU A 214 5.60 -8.42 -18.23
C GLU A 214 6.24 -8.57 -16.85
N ALA A 215 6.27 -7.51 -16.04
CA ALA A 215 6.66 -7.56 -14.64
C ALA A 215 5.45 -7.62 -13.69
N THR A 216 4.22 -7.58 -14.22
CA THR A 216 2.97 -7.60 -13.45
C THR A 216 2.17 -8.87 -13.67
N VAL A 217 2.23 -9.44 -14.88
CA VAL A 217 1.38 -10.57 -15.29
C VAL A 217 2.26 -11.72 -15.75
N ILE A 218 2.00 -12.91 -15.19
CA ILE A 218 2.50 -14.18 -15.72
C ILE A 218 1.35 -14.84 -16.50
N TYR A 219 1.57 -15.21 -17.75
CA TYR A 219 0.59 -15.94 -18.56
C TYR A 219 0.85 -17.45 -18.54
N VAL A 220 -0.23 -18.21 -18.79
CA VAL A 220 -0.11 -19.64 -19.12
C VAL A 220 0.76 -19.83 -20.37
N GLY A 221 1.64 -20.83 -20.34
CA GLY A 221 2.58 -21.12 -21.41
C GLY A 221 3.89 -20.31 -21.35
N GLU A 222 4.02 -19.33 -20.47
CA GLU A 222 5.29 -18.62 -20.27
C GLU A 222 6.24 -19.42 -19.38
N ILE A 223 7.55 -19.22 -19.57
CA ILE A 223 8.56 -19.70 -18.64
C ILE A 223 8.56 -18.79 -17.43
N LEU A 224 8.58 -19.36 -16.22
CA LEU A 224 8.68 -18.61 -14.98
C LEU A 224 9.91 -17.69 -14.99
N PRO A 225 9.89 -16.55 -14.27
CA PRO A 225 10.97 -15.57 -14.32
C PRO A 225 12.38 -16.08 -13.92
N ASP A 226 12.48 -17.20 -13.19
CA ASP A 226 13.75 -17.87 -12.86
C ASP A 226 14.20 -18.93 -13.88
N GLY A 227 13.41 -19.19 -14.93
CA GLY A 227 13.70 -20.21 -15.93
C GLY A 227 13.33 -21.64 -15.52
N SER A 228 12.73 -21.84 -14.34
CA SER A 228 12.56 -23.19 -13.76
C SER A 228 11.59 -24.10 -14.51
N THR A 229 10.46 -23.56 -14.97
CA THR A 229 9.48 -24.33 -15.77
C THR A 229 8.57 -23.42 -16.58
N GLN A 230 7.78 -24.03 -17.46
CA GLN A 230 6.62 -23.41 -18.08
C GLN A 230 5.39 -23.45 -17.17
N VAL A 231 4.66 -22.34 -17.12
CA VAL A 231 3.37 -22.21 -16.43
C VAL A 231 2.34 -23.08 -17.12
N GLN A 232 1.78 -24.03 -16.37
CA GLN A 232 0.80 -24.98 -16.88
C GLN A 232 -0.60 -24.35 -16.92
N ASP A 233 -1.38 -24.78 -17.90
CA ASP A 233 -2.78 -24.38 -18.05
C ASP A 233 -3.69 -25.20 -17.13
N ASN A 234 -4.68 -24.55 -16.51
CA ASN A 234 -5.88 -25.22 -16.08
C ASN A 234 -7.00 -24.97 -17.10
N VAL A 235 -7.29 -26.00 -17.91
CA VAL A 235 -8.27 -25.94 -19.02
C VAL A 235 -9.69 -25.56 -18.58
N GLU A 236 -10.02 -25.65 -17.29
CA GLU A 236 -11.30 -25.22 -16.73
C GLU A 236 -11.37 -23.70 -16.50
N ILE A 237 -10.23 -23.00 -16.57
CA ILE A 237 -10.09 -21.60 -16.24
C ILE A 237 -9.81 -20.79 -17.50
N ILE A 238 -10.84 -20.09 -17.98
CA ILE A 238 -10.73 -19.20 -19.14
C ILE A 238 -9.73 -18.06 -18.84
N ASN A 239 -8.81 -17.82 -19.78
CA ASN A 239 -7.81 -16.74 -19.73
C ASN A 239 -7.00 -16.72 -18.43
N GLU A 240 -6.55 -17.89 -17.97
CA GLU A 240 -5.74 -18.00 -16.76
C GLU A 240 -4.42 -17.21 -16.88
N ARG A 241 -4.11 -16.48 -15.81
CA ARG A 241 -2.90 -15.66 -15.63
C ARG A 241 -2.74 -15.33 -14.15
N PHE A 242 -1.53 -14.95 -13.75
CA PHE A 242 -1.15 -14.81 -12.35
C PHE A 242 -0.49 -13.46 -12.07
N ASN A 243 -0.49 -13.07 -10.79
CA ASN A 243 0.15 -11.84 -10.33
C ASN A 243 1.67 -12.06 -10.19
N GLN A 244 2.46 -11.56 -11.14
CA GLN A 244 3.91 -11.70 -11.11
C GLN A 244 4.56 -10.99 -9.91
N LYS A 245 3.95 -9.92 -9.42
CA LYS A 245 4.50 -9.17 -8.27
C LYS A 245 4.43 -9.93 -6.96
N ALA A 246 3.62 -11.00 -6.91
CA ALA A 246 3.56 -11.90 -5.78
C ALA A 246 4.38 -13.18 -6.01
N TRP A 247 4.96 -13.37 -7.19
CA TRP A 247 5.79 -14.53 -7.51
C TRP A 247 7.13 -14.47 -6.76
N VAL A 248 7.60 -15.63 -6.31
CA VAL A 248 8.92 -15.81 -5.69
C VAL A 248 9.61 -17.03 -6.32
N PRO A 249 10.94 -17.04 -6.50
CA PRO A 249 11.66 -18.16 -7.11
C PRO A 249 11.56 -19.48 -6.30
N ALA A 250 11.50 -19.38 -4.98
CA ALA A 250 11.40 -20.54 -4.09
C ALA A 250 10.30 -20.33 -3.06
N HIS A 251 9.30 -21.21 -3.06
CA HIS A 251 8.30 -21.32 -2.00
C HIS A 251 8.64 -22.54 -1.13
N PRO A 252 8.81 -22.42 0.19
CA PRO A 252 9.22 -23.54 1.06
C PRO A 252 8.16 -24.65 1.20
N GLY A 253 7.06 -24.60 0.43
CA GLY A 253 5.97 -25.56 0.47
C GLY A 253 5.17 -25.65 1.78
N LEU A 254 5.43 -24.74 2.74
CA LEU A 254 4.68 -24.67 3.99
C LEU A 254 3.51 -23.69 3.86
N GLN A 255 2.37 -24.03 4.48
CA GLN A 255 1.16 -23.21 4.46
C GLN A 255 1.42 -21.82 5.07
N ASP A 256 0.86 -20.78 4.44
CA ASP A 256 0.95 -19.38 4.88
C ASP A 256 2.37 -18.81 5.02
N ASN A 257 3.35 -19.40 4.30
CA ASN A 257 4.77 -19.17 4.51
C ASN A 257 5.50 -18.62 3.28
N GLY A 258 5.07 -17.44 2.81
CA GLY A 258 5.70 -16.71 1.72
C GLY A 258 6.92 -15.88 2.18
N PRO A 259 8.05 -15.89 1.43
CA PRO A 259 9.28 -15.20 1.82
C PRO A 259 9.36 -13.72 1.41
N GLY A 260 8.43 -13.21 0.60
CA GLY A 260 8.57 -11.89 -0.02
C GLY A 260 7.93 -10.77 0.78
N ASN A 261 8.68 -9.70 1.05
CA ASN A 261 8.15 -8.51 1.71
C ASN A 261 7.02 -7.87 0.91
N ILE A 262 6.02 -7.34 1.63
CA ILE A 262 4.86 -6.65 1.03
C ILE A 262 5.15 -5.16 1.00
N ARG A 263 5.27 -4.59 -0.19
CA ARG A 263 5.66 -3.19 -0.38
C ARG A 263 4.42 -2.32 -0.20
N VAL A 264 4.39 -1.53 0.88
CA VAL A 264 3.23 -0.70 1.25
C VAL A 264 3.37 0.70 0.65
N ILE A 265 4.58 1.26 0.72
CA ILE A 265 4.92 2.57 0.14
C ILE A 265 6.26 2.43 -0.57
N ARG A 266 6.31 2.87 -1.83
CA ARG A 266 7.51 2.86 -2.67
C ARG A 266 7.80 4.25 -3.21
N TYR A 267 9.05 4.51 -3.60
CA TYR A 267 9.46 5.81 -4.08
C TYR A 267 8.69 6.25 -5.35
N SER A 268 8.34 5.34 -6.27
CA SER A 268 7.53 5.72 -7.44
C SER A 268 6.11 6.17 -7.07
N ASP A 269 5.53 5.64 -5.98
CA ASP A 269 4.26 6.16 -5.45
C ASP A 269 4.43 7.59 -4.93
N ILE A 270 5.50 7.87 -4.18
CA ILE A 270 5.82 9.23 -3.69
C ILE A 270 5.99 10.23 -4.85
N LEU A 271 6.73 9.86 -5.90
CA LEU A 271 6.87 10.70 -7.10
C LEU A 271 5.53 11.00 -7.76
N LEU A 272 4.65 10.00 -7.86
CA LEU A 272 3.34 10.17 -8.50
C LEU A 272 2.35 10.92 -7.61
N LEU A 273 2.40 10.77 -6.29
CA LEU A 273 1.62 11.59 -5.34
C LEU A 273 2.09 13.05 -5.39
N ALA A 274 3.40 13.30 -5.47
CA ALA A 274 3.95 14.64 -5.64
C ALA A 274 3.52 15.27 -6.97
N ALA A 275 3.58 14.51 -8.08
CA ALA A 275 3.12 14.97 -9.38
C ALA A 275 1.63 15.33 -9.34
N GLU A 276 0.80 14.47 -8.72
CA GLU A 276 -0.63 14.71 -8.58
C GLU A 276 -0.90 15.97 -7.75
N ALA A 277 -0.33 16.09 -6.55
CA ALA A 277 -0.51 17.25 -5.68
C ALA A 277 -0.08 18.56 -6.37
N LYS A 278 1.08 18.57 -7.06
CA LYS A 278 1.56 19.72 -7.83
C LYS A 278 0.60 20.08 -8.96
N ASN A 279 0.09 19.10 -9.70
CA ASN A 279 -0.87 19.34 -10.76
C ASN A 279 -2.16 19.98 -10.21
N GLU A 280 -2.71 19.46 -9.10
CA GLU A 280 -3.90 20.04 -8.45
C GLU A 280 -3.68 21.46 -7.93
N LEU A 281 -2.44 21.82 -7.60
CA LEU A 281 -2.03 23.18 -7.21
C LEU A 281 -1.73 24.11 -8.40
N ASN A 282 -2.09 23.71 -9.63
CA ASN A 282 -1.80 24.42 -10.87
C ASN A 282 -0.29 24.57 -11.17
N LYS A 283 0.55 23.68 -10.62
CA LYS A 283 2.00 23.61 -10.87
C LYS A 283 2.34 22.51 -11.87
N SER A 284 1.57 22.38 -12.96
CA SER A 284 1.72 21.29 -13.95
C SER A 284 3.12 21.16 -14.52
N GLY A 285 3.82 22.28 -14.74
CA GLY A 285 5.21 22.29 -15.20
C GLY A 285 6.19 21.63 -14.22
N GLU A 286 5.91 21.69 -12.91
CA GLU A 286 6.71 21.02 -11.87
C GLU A 286 6.26 19.58 -11.62
N ALA A 287 4.99 19.25 -11.90
CA ALA A 287 4.47 17.89 -11.83
C ALA A 287 5.07 16.99 -12.92
N LEU A 288 5.26 17.55 -14.11
CA LEU A 288 5.63 16.82 -15.32
C LEU A 288 6.97 16.06 -15.19
N PRO A 289 8.07 16.65 -14.66
CA PRO A 289 9.32 15.93 -14.46
C PRO A 289 9.20 14.71 -13.53
N LEU A 290 8.35 14.78 -12.49
CA LEU A 290 8.14 13.69 -11.53
C LEU A 290 7.44 12.51 -12.19
N LEU A 291 6.39 12.78 -12.98
CA LEU A 291 5.72 11.78 -13.82
C LEU A 291 6.70 11.13 -14.81
N ASN A 292 7.48 11.94 -15.52
CA ASN A 292 8.40 11.46 -16.54
C ASN A 292 9.59 10.70 -15.96
N GLN A 293 9.99 10.91 -14.70
CA GLN A 293 10.99 10.06 -14.03
C GLN A 293 10.54 8.60 -13.97
N VAL A 294 9.26 8.34 -13.63
CA VAL A 294 8.70 6.99 -13.57
C VAL A 294 8.64 6.37 -14.96
N ARG A 295 8.16 7.12 -15.96
CA ARG A 295 8.11 6.67 -17.36
C ARG A 295 9.51 6.37 -17.91
N LYS A 296 10.48 7.23 -17.61
CA LYS A 296 11.88 7.06 -18.01
C LYS A 296 12.49 5.81 -17.40
N ARG A 297 12.26 5.55 -16.11
CA ARG A 297 12.69 4.28 -15.49
C ARG A 297 12.06 3.09 -16.20
N ALA A 298 10.75 3.14 -16.45
CA ALA A 298 10.03 2.03 -17.06
C ALA A 298 10.58 1.68 -18.45
N ARG A 299 10.83 2.68 -19.32
CA ARG A 299 11.37 2.42 -20.66
C ARG A 299 12.86 2.04 -20.70
N GLY A 300 13.62 2.30 -19.63
CA GLY A 300 15.05 2.02 -19.57
C GLY A 300 15.81 2.69 -20.71
N THR A 301 16.49 1.89 -21.53
CA THR A 301 17.26 2.36 -22.69
C THR A 301 16.44 2.43 -23.97
N ASN A 302 15.20 1.91 -24.00
CA ASN A 302 14.36 1.90 -25.18
C ASN A 302 13.55 3.21 -25.29
N ASN A 303 14.09 4.19 -25.99
CA ASN A 303 13.42 5.50 -26.15
C ASN A 303 12.24 5.50 -27.15
N PHE A 304 11.90 4.35 -27.75
CA PHE A 304 10.76 4.23 -28.67
C PHE A 304 9.44 3.89 -27.97
N ILE A 305 9.49 3.57 -26.67
CA ILE A 305 8.33 3.27 -25.84
C ILE A 305 8.20 4.29 -24.72
N LEU A 306 6.97 4.47 -24.21
CA LEU A 306 6.65 5.38 -23.10
C LEU A 306 7.33 6.77 -23.24
N PRO A 307 7.05 7.52 -24.32
CA PRO A 307 7.64 8.84 -24.51
C PRO A 307 7.29 9.74 -23.33
N ASP A 308 8.14 10.74 -23.10
CA ASP A 308 7.88 11.75 -22.08
C ASP A 308 6.56 12.45 -22.39
N VAL A 309 5.74 12.59 -21.35
CA VAL A 309 4.54 13.41 -21.41
C VAL A 309 5.00 14.87 -21.50
N THR A 310 4.39 15.63 -22.40
CA THR A 310 4.72 17.05 -22.63
C THR A 310 3.55 17.98 -22.34
N VAL A 311 2.34 17.43 -22.12
CA VAL A 311 1.14 18.21 -21.84
C VAL A 311 1.18 18.81 -20.44
N THR A 312 0.91 20.11 -20.34
CA THR A 312 0.87 20.87 -19.08
C THR A 312 -0.52 21.40 -18.74
N ASP A 313 -1.52 21.22 -19.61
CA ASP A 313 -2.91 21.44 -19.24
C ASP A 313 -3.26 20.57 -18.03
N GLN A 314 -3.80 21.19 -16.99
CA GLN A 314 -4.01 20.54 -15.70
C GLN A 314 -4.91 19.31 -15.82
N THR A 315 -5.98 19.39 -16.62
CA THR A 315 -6.96 18.31 -16.73
C THR A 315 -6.41 17.15 -17.55
N MET A 316 -5.74 17.46 -18.66
CA MET A 316 -5.09 16.43 -19.47
C MET A 316 -3.94 15.75 -18.71
N LEU A 317 -3.12 16.52 -17.99
CA LEU A 317 -2.03 15.97 -17.19
C LEU A 317 -2.54 15.13 -16.00
N ARG A 318 -3.65 15.53 -15.37
CA ARG A 318 -4.33 14.73 -14.32
C ARG A 318 -4.65 13.32 -14.81
N GLU A 319 -5.26 13.19 -16.00
CA GLU A 319 -5.58 11.87 -16.55
C GLU A 319 -4.31 11.06 -16.89
N LYS A 320 -3.22 11.71 -17.31
CA LYS A 320 -1.92 11.03 -17.51
C LYS A 320 -1.34 10.53 -16.19
N ILE A 321 -1.40 11.33 -15.11
CA ILE A 321 -0.94 10.93 -13.78
C ILE A 321 -1.78 9.74 -13.27
N TYR A 322 -3.11 9.80 -13.40
CA TYR A 322 -4.00 8.70 -13.00
C TYR A 322 -3.73 7.42 -13.78
N LYS A 323 -3.43 7.55 -15.07
CA LYS A 323 -3.04 6.42 -15.92
C LYS A 323 -1.72 5.83 -15.48
N GLU A 324 -0.71 6.67 -15.21
CA GLU A 324 0.61 6.22 -14.78
C GLU A 324 0.53 5.50 -13.42
N ARG A 325 -0.19 6.07 -12.44
CA ARG A 325 -0.44 5.43 -11.14
C ARG A 325 -1.08 4.05 -11.30
N ARG A 326 -2.03 3.92 -12.22
CA ARG A 326 -2.73 2.65 -12.48
C ARG A 326 -1.79 1.55 -12.95
N VAL A 327 -0.87 1.85 -13.87
CA VAL A 327 0.05 0.85 -14.46
C VAL A 327 1.29 0.62 -13.59
N GLU A 328 1.78 1.66 -12.93
CA GLU A 328 2.95 1.62 -12.05
C GLU A 328 2.67 0.89 -10.73
N LEU A 329 1.47 1.07 -10.17
CA LEU A 329 1.07 0.52 -8.86
C LEU A 329 0.06 -0.64 -9.00
N ALA A 330 -0.02 -1.24 -10.19
CA ALA A 330 -0.94 -2.34 -10.49
C ALA A 330 -0.74 -3.52 -9.53
N MET A 331 -1.82 -4.13 -9.04
CA MET A 331 -1.77 -5.29 -8.12
C MET A 331 -1.17 -5.02 -6.72
N GLU A 332 -1.01 -3.76 -6.32
CA GLU A 332 -0.38 -3.37 -5.04
C GLU A 332 -1.35 -2.70 -4.07
N GLN A 333 -2.62 -3.12 -4.14
CA GLN A 333 -3.70 -2.67 -3.25
C GLN A 333 -3.97 -1.15 -3.27
N GLN A 334 -3.50 -0.40 -4.27
CA GLN A 334 -3.71 1.05 -4.35
C GLN A 334 -4.95 1.46 -5.16
N ARG A 335 -5.29 0.71 -6.21
CA ARG A 335 -6.24 1.15 -7.24
C ARG A 335 -7.63 1.51 -6.70
N TRP A 336 -8.14 0.73 -5.75
CA TRP A 336 -9.45 0.97 -5.15
C TRP A 336 -9.49 2.32 -4.43
N PHE A 337 -8.51 2.59 -3.57
CA PHE A 337 -8.44 3.82 -2.80
C PHE A 337 -8.15 5.06 -3.65
N ASP A 338 -7.36 4.91 -4.72
CA ASP A 338 -7.22 5.95 -5.75
C ASP A 338 -8.58 6.30 -6.37
N LEU A 339 -9.36 5.30 -6.78
CA LEU A 339 -10.70 5.53 -7.34
C LEU A 339 -11.66 6.19 -6.34
N LEU A 340 -11.59 5.82 -5.06
CA LEU A 340 -12.41 6.42 -4.00
C LEU A 340 -12.09 7.91 -3.82
N ARG A 341 -10.82 8.27 -3.59
CA ARG A 341 -10.43 9.67 -3.35
C ARG A 341 -10.61 10.57 -4.57
N TRP A 342 -10.58 10.01 -5.77
CA TRP A 342 -10.93 10.72 -7.01
C TRP A 342 -12.44 10.85 -7.24
N GLY A 343 -13.27 10.18 -6.46
CA GLY A 343 -14.73 10.14 -6.67
C GLY A 343 -15.13 9.39 -7.94
N ARG A 344 -14.31 8.42 -8.39
CA ARG A 344 -14.49 7.68 -9.66
C ARG A 344 -14.87 6.21 -9.48
N ALA A 345 -14.91 5.70 -8.25
CA ALA A 345 -15.18 4.29 -7.97
C ALA A 345 -16.47 3.80 -8.62
N GLY A 346 -17.61 4.46 -8.36
CA GLY A 346 -18.90 4.09 -8.96
C GLY A 346 -18.88 4.04 -10.49
N THR A 347 -18.44 5.13 -11.12
CA THR A 347 -18.36 5.22 -12.59
C THR A 347 -17.47 4.13 -13.18
N VAL A 348 -16.30 3.88 -12.59
CA VAL A 348 -15.36 2.87 -13.10
C VAL A 348 -15.88 1.46 -12.88
N MET A 349 -16.47 1.17 -11.71
CA MET A 349 -17.02 -0.17 -11.41
C MET A 349 -18.18 -0.51 -12.33
N GLN A 350 -19.10 0.43 -12.57
CA GLN A 350 -20.20 0.25 -13.51
C GLN A 350 -19.70 0.06 -14.94
N ALA A 351 -18.70 0.83 -15.38
CA ALA A 351 -18.10 0.71 -16.72
C ALA A 351 -17.40 -0.64 -16.97
N VAL A 352 -16.95 -1.33 -15.93
CA VAL A 352 -16.39 -2.70 -16.04
C VAL A 352 -17.42 -3.80 -15.77
N GLY A 353 -18.71 -3.49 -15.88
CA GLY A 353 -19.81 -4.45 -15.83
C GLY A 353 -20.35 -4.75 -14.43
N LYS A 354 -19.92 -4.03 -13.38
CA LYS A 354 -20.53 -4.13 -12.04
C LYS A 354 -21.72 -3.18 -11.94
N THR A 355 -22.76 -3.44 -12.74
CA THR A 355 -23.95 -2.58 -12.87
C THR A 355 -24.78 -2.50 -11.58
N ASN A 356 -24.63 -3.47 -10.69
CA ASN A 356 -25.22 -3.47 -9.35
C ASN A 356 -24.43 -2.64 -8.32
N PHE A 357 -23.39 -1.91 -8.72
CA PHE A 357 -22.69 -0.99 -7.83
C PHE A 357 -23.54 0.26 -7.55
N THR A 358 -24.10 0.32 -6.33
CA THR A 358 -24.77 1.50 -5.77
C THR A 358 -23.78 2.53 -5.22
N ILE A 359 -23.78 3.71 -5.85
CA ILE A 359 -23.00 4.89 -5.43
C ILE A 359 -23.53 5.40 -4.08
N GLY A 360 -22.61 5.70 -3.16
CA GLY A 360 -22.91 6.12 -1.79
C GLY A 360 -23.11 4.96 -0.80
N LYS A 361 -22.99 3.71 -1.25
CA LYS A 361 -23.11 2.49 -0.43
C LYS A 361 -21.84 1.63 -0.54
N HIS A 362 -21.54 1.14 -1.73
CA HIS A 362 -20.50 0.13 -1.95
C HIS A 362 -19.07 0.69 -1.96
N GLU A 363 -18.91 2.00 -1.78
CA GLU A 363 -17.63 2.66 -1.52
C GLU A 363 -17.04 2.27 -0.16
N LEU A 364 -17.90 1.94 0.82
CA LEU A 364 -17.52 1.46 2.14
C LEU A 364 -18.01 0.02 2.33
N LEU A 365 -17.33 -0.74 3.16
CA LEU A 365 -17.79 -2.04 3.63
C LEU A 365 -18.85 -1.86 4.72
N PRO A 366 -19.79 -2.82 4.88
CA PRO A 366 -20.68 -2.83 6.04
C PRO A 366 -19.87 -3.01 7.32
N ILE A 367 -20.31 -2.33 8.38
CA ILE A 367 -19.85 -2.59 9.73
C ILE A 367 -20.27 -4.02 10.11
N PRO A 368 -19.36 -4.86 10.64
CA PRO A 368 -19.70 -6.22 11.04
C PRO A 368 -20.82 -6.23 12.08
N GLN A 369 -21.85 -7.07 11.87
CA GLN A 369 -23.02 -7.14 12.75
C GLN A 369 -22.64 -7.43 14.20
N THR A 370 -21.63 -8.28 14.43
CA THR A 370 -21.14 -8.60 15.76
C THR A 370 -20.66 -7.37 16.55
N GLU A 371 -20.07 -6.36 15.90
CA GLU A 371 -19.62 -5.14 16.58
C GLU A 371 -20.81 -4.24 16.96
N ILE A 372 -21.88 -4.25 16.15
CA ILE A 372 -23.14 -3.56 16.45
C ILE A 372 -23.81 -4.23 17.66
N ASP A 373 -23.89 -5.56 17.66
CA ASP A 373 -24.52 -6.35 18.72
C ASP A 373 -23.77 -6.21 20.06
N LEU A 374 -22.44 -6.29 20.03
CA LEU A 374 -21.59 -6.16 21.23
C LEU A 374 -21.73 -4.79 21.91
N THR A 375 -22.02 -3.75 21.14
CA THR A 375 -22.18 -2.39 21.67
C THR A 375 -23.64 -2.02 21.92
N SER A 376 -24.56 -2.99 21.84
CA SER A 376 -26.01 -2.79 21.97
C SER A 376 -26.54 -1.68 21.04
N GLY A 377 -26.03 -1.62 19.81
CA GLY A 377 -26.44 -0.65 18.79
C GLY A 377 -25.82 0.75 18.93
N ARG A 378 -24.87 0.96 19.85
CA ARG A 378 -24.12 2.24 19.93
C ARG A 378 -23.22 2.44 18.72
N ILE A 379 -22.59 1.38 18.21
CA ILE A 379 -22.00 1.38 16.87
C ILE A 379 -23.14 1.16 15.88
N THR A 380 -23.33 2.11 14.97
CA THR A 380 -24.36 2.04 13.92
C THR A 380 -23.76 1.66 12.58
N GLN A 381 -24.60 1.09 11.72
CA GLN A 381 -24.23 0.67 10.37
C GLN A 381 -23.88 1.88 9.47
N ASN A 382 -23.09 1.66 8.41
CA ASN A 382 -22.92 2.61 7.33
C ASN A 382 -24.25 2.87 6.60
N PRO A 383 -24.48 4.08 6.05
CA PRO A 383 -25.70 4.36 5.31
C PRO A 383 -25.98 3.31 4.22
N LEU A 384 -27.27 3.00 4.04
CA LEU A 384 -27.78 2.12 2.99
C LEU A 384 -27.45 0.62 3.14
N TYR A 385 -26.93 0.18 4.29
CA TYR A 385 -26.68 -1.23 4.60
C TYR A 385 -27.70 -1.85 5.54
#